data_AF-A0A3R6XKB8-F1
#
_entry.id   AF-A0A3R6XKB8-F1
#
_cell.length_a   1.000
_cell.length_b   1.000
_cell.length_c   1.000
_cell.angle_alpha   90.00
_cell.angle_beta   90.00
_cell.angle_gamma   90.00
#
_symmetry.space_group_name_H-M   'P 1'
#
loop_
_entity.id
_entity.type
_entity.pdbx_description
1 polymer ?
#
loop_
_entity_poly.entity_id
_entity_poly.type
_entity_poly.pdbx_seq_one_letter_code
_entity_poly.pdbx_strand_id
1 'polypeptide(L)'
;KRFRPPFKARLSTLYFQSLLHAREWTAGSSNLYALSSMLDAIANKDQTAADSYNLYFVPIVNIDGYDISWNSNRLQRKNANEVDLNRNWPAAFKHCETEPNLPCHESFEQARN
;
A
#
# COMPACT_ATOMS: atom_id res chain seq x y z
N LYS A 1 -38.54 6.11 7.21
CA LYS A 1 -37.31 6.89 6.89
C LYS A 1 -36.38 6.79 8.10
N ARG A 2 -35.24 6.09 7.99
CA ARG A 2 -34.32 5.90 9.12
C ARG A 2 -33.56 7.20 9.36
N PHE A 3 -33.77 7.81 10.52
CA PHE A 3 -33.12 9.05 10.96
C PHE A 3 -31.61 8.79 11.03
N ARG A 4 -30.82 9.45 10.17
CA ARG A 4 -29.36 9.48 10.32
C ARG A 4 -29.04 10.60 11.33
N PRO A 5 -28.50 10.29 12.51
CA PRO A 5 -28.08 11.35 13.44
C PRO A 5 -26.99 12.23 12.81
N PRO A 6 -26.80 13.47 13.30
CA PRO A 6 -25.74 14.35 12.81
C PRO A 6 -24.38 13.65 12.93
N PHE A 7 -23.53 13.82 11.91
CA PHE A 7 -22.22 13.17 11.78
C PHE A 7 -21.46 13.16 13.11
N LYS A 8 -21.46 12.01 13.79
CA LYS A 8 -20.57 11.76 14.92
C LYS A 8 -19.17 11.68 14.32
N ALA A 9 -18.24 12.53 14.80
CA ALA A 9 -16.86 12.51 14.32
C ALA A 9 -16.32 11.08 14.40
N ARG A 10 -15.92 10.52 13.26
CA ARG A 10 -15.34 9.18 13.19
C ARG A 10 -13.93 9.27 13.73
N LEU A 11 -13.71 8.73 14.93
CA LEU A 11 -12.43 8.84 15.64
C LEU A 11 -11.36 7.89 15.06
N SER A 12 -11.78 6.82 14.39
CA SER A 12 -10.89 5.76 13.92
C SER A 12 -10.80 5.71 12.40
N THR A 13 -9.58 5.50 11.90
CA THR A 13 -9.26 5.46 10.48
C THR A 13 -8.61 4.12 10.14
N LEU A 14 -8.96 3.54 9.00
CA LEU A 14 -8.31 2.37 8.42
C LEU A 14 -7.65 2.78 7.10
N TYR A 15 -6.39 2.40 6.94
CA TYR A 15 -5.57 2.69 5.76
C TYR A 15 -5.18 1.39 5.07
N PHE A 16 -5.54 1.25 3.81
CA PHE A 16 -5.25 0.09 2.97
C PHE A 16 -4.34 0.52 1.83
N GLN A 17 -3.17 -0.08 1.73
CA GLN A 17 -2.24 0.18 0.67
C GLN A 17 -1.78 -1.10 -0.02
N SER A 18 -1.40 -0.97 -1.28
CA SER A 18 -0.79 -2.05 -2.06
C SER A 18 0.24 -1.51 -3.05
N LEU A 19 0.93 -2.41 -3.75
CA LEU A 19 2.00 -2.07 -4.70
C LEU A 19 3.08 -1.17 -4.09
N LEU A 20 3.47 -1.49 -2.86
CA LEU A 20 4.71 -0.97 -2.29
C LEU A 20 5.93 -1.56 -3.03
N HIS A 21 5.83 -2.83 -3.43
CA HIS A 21 6.72 -3.42 -4.43
C HIS A 21 6.03 -3.44 -5.79
N ALA A 22 6.73 -2.94 -6.80
CA ALA A 22 6.15 -2.71 -8.12
C ALA A 22 5.69 -4.00 -8.85
N ARG A 23 6.43 -5.10 -8.73
CA ARG A 23 6.12 -6.37 -9.41
C ARG A 23 4.89 -7.12 -8.89
N GLU A 24 4.37 -6.76 -7.72
CA GLU A 24 3.30 -7.48 -6.99
C GLU A 24 1.90 -7.06 -7.47
N TRP A 25 1.65 -7.14 -8.78
CA TRP A 25 0.44 -6.61 -9.43
C TRP A 25 -0.88 -7.08 -8.83
N THR A 26 -0.95 -8.34 -8.37
CA THR A 26 -2.15 -8.89 -7.73
C THR A 26 -2.54 -8.10 -6.47
N ALA A 27 -1.59 -7.56 -5.71
CA ALA A 27 -1.91 -6.74 -4.54
C ALA A 27 -2.63 -5.44 -4.96
N GLY A 28 -2.21 -4.83 -6.07
CA GLY A 28 -2.86 -3.66 -6.67
C GLY A 28 -4.31 -3.96 -7.08
N SER A 29 -4.52 -5.03 -7.84
CA SER A 29 -5.86 -5.42 -8.30
C SER A 29 -6.78 -5.86 -7.17
N SER A 30 -6.26 -6.59 -6.16
CA SER A 30 -7.04 -6.97 -4.98
C SER A 30 -7.49 -5.75 -4.17
N ASN A 31 -6.63 -4.74 -3.99
CA ASN A 31 -6.99 -3.53 -3.25
C ASN A 31 -8.05 -2.70 -4.01
N LEU A 32 -7.91 -2.58 -5.34
CA LEU A 32 -8.92 -1.93 -6.19
C LEU A 32 -10.26 -2.68 -6.16
N TYR A 33 -10.22 -4.02 -6.20
CA TYR A 33 -11.43 -4.84 -6.06
C TYR A 33 -12.10 -4.63 -4.70
N ALA A 34 -11.33 -4.63 -3.61
CA ALA A 34 -11.86 -4.38 -2.27
C ALA A 34 -12.54 -3.01 -2.15
N LEU A 35 -11.95 -1.96 -2.75
CA LEU A 35 -12.59 -0.65 -2.86
C LEU A 35 -13.91 -0.73 -3.65
N SER A 36 -13.90 -1.37 -4.82
CA SER A 36 -15.11 -1.53 -5.64
C SER A 36 -16.22 -2.25 -4.89
N SER A 37 -15.93 -3.39 -4.25
CA SER A 37 -16.91 -4.15 -3.46
C SER A 37 -17.46 -3.34 -2.29
N MET A 38 -16.64 -2.49 -1.66
CA MET A 38 -17.11 -1.59 -0.60
C MET A 38 -18.08 -0.53 -1.16
N LEU A 39 -17.78 0.03 -2.33
CA LEU A 39 -18.66 1.00 -3.00
C LEU A 39 -20.00 0.37 -3.41
N ASP A 40 -19.97 -0.86 -3.93
CA ASP A 40 -21.18 -1.61 -4.28
C ASP A 40 -22.05 -1.86 -3.04
N ALA A 41 -21.46 -2.28 -1.92
CA ALA A 41 -22.17 -2.47 -0.65
C ALA A 41 -22.79 -1.15 -0.13
N ILE A 42 -22.07 -0.03 -0.24
CA ILE A 42 -22.59 1.30 0.11
C ILE A 42 -23.78 1.68 -0.78
N ALA A 43 -23.68 1.45 -2.10
CA ALA A 43 -24.76 1.72 -3.05
C ALA A 43 -26.02 0.88 -2.75
N ASN A 44 -25.82 -0.38 -2.35
CA ASN A 44 -26.88 -1.30 -1.93
C ASN A 44 -27.44 -1.00 -0.53
N LYS A 45 -26.85 -0.06 0.21
CA LYS A 45 -27.21 0.32 1.59
C LYS A 45 -26.99 -0.81 2.61
N ASP A 46 -26.04 -1.69 2.32
CA ASP A 46 -25.57 -2.68 3.28
C ASP A 46 -24.76 -2.00 4.39
N GLN A 47 -24.67 -2.67 5.54
CA GLN A 47 -23.80 -2.21 6.61
C GLN A 47 -22.34 -2.48 6.26
N THR A 48 -21.48 -1.48 6.40
CA THR A 48 -20.06 -1.58 5.99
C THR A 48 -19.11 -1.02 7.05
N ALA A 49 -17.81 -1.31 6.89
CA ALA A 49 -16.78 -0.67 7.72
C ALA A 49 -16.80 0.87 7.56
N ALA A 50 -17.26 1.36 6.41
CA ALA A 50 -17.44 2.78 6.15
C ALA A 50 -18.60 3.39 6.95
N ASP A 51 -19.35 2.66 7.77
CA ASP A 51 -20.28 3.25 8.73
C ASP A 51 -19.59 3.68 10.03
N SER A 52 -18.48 3.02 10.37
CA SER A 52 -17.78 3.19 11.66
C SER A 52 -16.41 3.85 11.54
N TYR A 53 -15.74 3.73 10.39
CA TYR A 53 -14.38 4.19 10.15
C TYR A 53 -14.28 5.17 8.98
N ASN A 54 -13.24 5.99 8.97
CA ASN A 54 -12.76 6.62 7.72
C ASN A 54 -11.87 5.62 7.00
N LEU A 55 -12.15 5.31 5.74
CA LEU A 55 -11.37 4.35 4.97
C LEU A 55 -10.54 5.09 3.92
N TYR A 56 -9.24 4.83 3.88
CA TYR A 56 -8.34 5.34 2.84
C TYR A 56 -7.76 4.15 2.06
N PHE A 57 -7.88 4.21 0.74
CA PHE A 57 -7.38 3.19 -0.17
C PHE A 57 -6.32 3.80 -1.09
N VAL A 58 -5.11 3.22 -1.09
CA VAL A 58 -4.00 3.59 -1.97
C VAL A 58 -3.57 2.35 -2.76
N PRO A 59 -4.14 2.13 -3.96
CA PRO A 59 -3.88 0.89 -4.72
C PRO A 59 -2.48 0.85 -5.36
N ILE A 60 -1.83 2.00 -5.53
CA ILE A 60 -0.48 2.10 -6.09
C ILE A 60 0.34 3.06 -5.24
N VAL A 61 1.24 2.53 -4.40
CA VAL A 61 2.16 3.35 -3.61
C VAL A 61 3.44 3.67 -4.40
N ASN A 62 4.02 2.67 -5.07
CA ASN A 62 5.24 2.78 -5.87
C ASN A 62 4.90 3.04 -7.35
N ILE A 63 4.46 4.26 -7.68
CA ILE A 63 3.95 4.61 -9.01
C ILE A 63 5.03 4.50 -10.09
N ASP A 64 6.22 5.02 -9.81
CA ASP A 64 7.39 5.00 -10.69
C ASP A 64 7.93 3.58 -10.91
N GLY A 65 8.07 2.79 -9.85
CA GLY A 65 8.44 1.38 -9.99
C GLY A 65 7.38 0.58 -10.75
N TYR A 66 6.10 0.84 -10.52
CA TYR A 66 5.01 0.17 -11.22
C TYR A 66 5.06 0.48 -12.72
N ASP A 67 5.28 1.73 -13.13
CA ASP A 67 5.46 2.11 -14.53
C ASP A 67 6.64 1.36 -15.18
N ILE A 68 7.79 1.31 -14.51
CA ILE A 68 8.95 0.52 -14.97
C ILE A 68 8.57 -0.96 -15.16
N SER A 69 7.71 -1.51 -14.28
CA SER A 69 7.27 -2.90 -14.37
C SER A 69 6.37 -3.20 -15.58
N TRP A 70 5.73 -2.19 -16.16
CA TRP A 70 4.98 -2.32 -17.42
C TRP A 70 5.86 -2.13 -18.65
N ASN A 71 6.79 -1.17 -18.58
CA ASN A 71 7.45 -0.64 -19.78
C ASN A 71 8.87 -1.18 -20.01
N SER A 72 9.55 -1.71 -18.99
CA SER A 72 10.97 -2.07 -19.11
C SER A 72 11.36 -3.35 -18.37
N ASN A 73 11.00 -3.48 -17.09
CA ASN A 73 11.41 -4.61 -16.27
C ASN A 73 10.24 -5.15 -15.44
N ARG A 74 9.58 -6.20 -15.92
CA ARG A 74 8.44 -6.84 -15.22
C ARG A 74 8.75 -7.23 -13.78
N LEU A 75 10.01 -7.53 -13.44
CA LEU A 75 10.44 -7.93 -12.10
C LEU A 75 10.93 -6.75 -11.24
N GLN A 76 10.70 -5.50 -11.65
CA GLN A 76 11.00 -4.32 -10.85
C GLN A 76 10.30 -4.40 -9.49
N ARG A 77 11.08 -4.34 -8.42
CA ARG A 77 10.56 -4.39 -7.04
C ARG A 77 10.58 -3.01 -6.40
N LYS A 78 11.68 -2.28 -6.57
CA LYS A 78 12.03 -1.04 -5.89
C LYS A 78 11.44 0.18 -6.62
N ASN A 79 11.57 1.37 -6.05
CA ASN A 79 11.24 2.62 -6.76
C ASN A 79 12.30 2.92 -7.84
N ALA A 80 12.14 4.02 -8.60
CA ALA A 80 13.07 4.41 -9.65
C ALA A 80 14.48 4.80 -9.14
N ASN A 81 14.61 5.08 -7.84
CA ASN A 81 15.89 5.35 -7.18
C ASN A 81 16.54 4.07 -6.63
N GLU A 82 16.04 2.89 -7.00
CA GLU A 82 16.58 1.60 -6.60
C GLU A 82 16.56 1.35 -5.08
N VAL A 83 15.60 1.94 -4.37
CA VAL A 83 15.36 1.77 -2.92
C VAL A 83 14.18 0.84 -2.66
N ASP A 84 14.37 -0.16 -1.78
CA ASP A 84 13.27 -0.97 -1.27
C ASP A 84 12.42 -0.15 -0.28
N LEU A 85 11.23 0.24 -0.72
CA LEU A 85 10.29 1.05 0.07
C LEU A 85 9.83 0.35 1.36
N ASN A 86 9.93 -0.98 1.46
CA ASN A 86 9.61 -1.72 2.68
C ASN A 86 10.80 -1.85 3.64
N ARG A 87 11.94 -1.27 3.30
CA ARG A 87 13.11 -1.13 4.18
C ARG A 87 13.37 0.32 4.54
N ASN A 88 12.73 1.28 3.87
CA ASN A 88 12.94 2.71 4.09
C ASN A 88 12.02 3.33 5.17
N TRP A 89 11.49 2.54 6.10
CA TRP A 89 10.68 3.05 7.22
C TRP A 89 11.60 3.45 8.38
N PRO A 90 11.19 4.42 9.24
CA PRO A 90 11.93 4.77 10.46
C PRO A 90 11.73 3.70 11.55
N ALA A 91 12.05 2.45 11.23
CA ALA A 91 12.08 1.32 12.13
C ALA A 91 13.50 0.74 12.18
N ALA A 92 13.86 0.08 13.27
CA ALA A 92 15.14 -0.58 13.39
C ALA A 92 15.19 -1.82 12.49
N PHE A 93 16.02 -1.78 11.44
CA PHE A 93 16.34 -2.93 10.61
C PHE A 93 17.82 -3.29 10.77
N LYS A 94 18.14 -4.58 10.69
CA LYS A 94 19.53 -5.04 10.60
C LYS A 94 19.99 -4.90 9.16
N HIS A 95 21.03 -4.09 8.92
CA HIS A 95 21.60 -3.92 7.58
C HIS A 95 22.47 -5.12 7.20
N CYS A 96 22.45 -5.50 5.92
CA CYS A 96 23.40 -6.48 5.40
C CYS A 96 24.86 -5.97 5.45
N GLU A 97 25.09 -4.66 5.58
CA GLU A 97 26.43 -4.11 5.87
C GLU A 97 26.97 -4.56 7.25
N THR A 98 26.09 -4.94 8.17
CA THR A 98 26.48 -5.51 9.47
C THR A 98 26.59 -7.05 9.46
N GLU A 99 26.26 -7.71 8.34
CA GLU A 99 26.10 -9.17 8.22
C GLU A 99 26.48 -9.64 6.78
N PRO A 100 27.73 -10.07 6.54
CA PRO A 100 28.32 -10.31 5.21
C PRO A 100 27.61 -11.34 4.32
N ASN A 101 26.75 -12.18 4.91
CA ASN A 101 26.09 -13.30 4.22
C ASN A 101 24.65 -12.98 3.77
N LEU A 102 24.16 -11.75 3.98
CA LEU A 102 22.82 -11.36 3.53
C LEU A 102 22.84 -10.87 2.07
N PRO A 103 22.02 -11.43 1.17
CA PRO A 103 21.92 -10.93 -0.20
C PRO A 103 21.35 -9.50 -0.21
N CYS A 104 22.23 -8.52 -0.48
CA CYS A 104 21.92 -7.08 -0.40
C CYS A 104 21.20 -6.51 -1.64
N HIS A 105 21.09 -7.26 -2.74
CA HIS A 105 20.73 -6.67 -4.04
C HIS A 105 19.24 -6.29 -4.18
N GLU A 106 18.32 -7.07 -3.59
CA GLU A 106 16.87 -6.78 -3.67
C GLU A 106 16.34 -5.94 -2.48
N SER A 107 17.15 -5.76 -1.45
CA SER A 107 16.77 -5.19 -0.15
C SER A 107 17.47 -3.86 0.18
N PHE A 108 18.10 -3.23 -0.82
CA PHE A 108 18.86 -2.00 -0.63
C PHE A 108 17.98 -0.88 -0.06
N GLU A 109 18.36 -0.37 1.11
CA GLU A 109 17.78 0.81 1.75
C GLU A 109 18.60 2.04 1.35
N GLN A 110 17.98 3.21 1.29
CA GLN A 110 18.74 4.45 1.11
C GLN A 110 19.44 4.77 2.43
N ALA A 111 20.77 4.89 2.43
CA ALA A 111 21.50 5.35 3.60
C ALA A 111 20.92 6.71 4.06
N ARG A 112 20.32 6.73 5.25
CA ARG A 112 19.82 7.95 5.88
C ARG A 112 21.00 8.60 6.62
N ASN A 113 21.41 9.80 6.18
CA ASN A 113 22.36 10.66 6.90
C ASN A 113 21.72 11.21 8.18
#